data_AF-A0A948G7H8-F1
#
_entry.id   AF-A0A948G7H8-F1
#
_cell.length_a   1.000
_cell.length_b   1.000
_cell.length_c   1.000
_cell.angle_alpha   90.00
_cell.angle_beta   90.00
_cell.angle_gamma   90.00
#
_symmetry.space_group_name_H-M   'P 1'
#
loop_
_entity.id
_entity.type
_entity.pdbx_description
1 polymer ?
#
loop_
_entity_poly.entity_id
_entity_poly.type
_entity_poly.pdbx_seq_one_letter_code
_entity_poly.pdbx_strand_id
1 'polypeptide(L)'
;MEQVAYPHPDPDRGRTVALVAVITGVLVLLVVPVVLLFAGVIRFGTPRAGKVETAASVDSGLKPVEAASRFGPDDERIYCCAVVRAYQDTVVGTQWRRGAATVASMSGRFGDLARGSATKFLLSSGRVAFYLLKPAGGWQPGSYTVGLSIDGKAAGETSFAVSGDGTASRGTTYGEPSGRFTVEVPTGWIEMDQRSTGGALAGFMAPASGYAPRFVVVSTPMTSATPESLNATLAAEGVPEQERFTAITLGTLVGARRTYEWDLEENGGKTRLKSIQVVVDMGNGTVLEINCHSPAAEFDENLPTFNSVINSFH
;
A
#
# COMPACT_ATOMS: atom_id res chain seq x y z
N MET A 1 65.14 -64.80 -45.65
CA MET A 1 64.93 -63.72 -44.67
C MET A 1 63.81 -62.86 -45.20
N GLU A 2 62.62 -63.02 -44.63
CA GLU A 2 61.37 -62.40 -45.10
C GLU A 2 61.26 -61.00 -44.47
N GLN A 3 61.23 -59.96 -45.29
CA GLN A 3 61.07 -58.58 -44.84
C GLN A 3 59.62 -58.35 -44.40
N VAL A 4 59.41 -58.23 -43.10
CA VAL A 4 58.13 -57.81 -42.52
C VAL A 4 57.95 -56.32 -42.83
N ALA A 5 57.05 -55.99 -43.76
CA ALA A 5 56.66 -54.63 -44.07
C ALA A 5 55.84 -54.05 -42.90
N TYR A 6 56.40 -53.07 -42.20
CA TYR A 6 55.66 -52.32 -41.19
C TYR A 6 54.62 -51.42 -41.90
N PRO A 7 53.33 -51.46 -41.48
CA PRO A 7 52.33 -50.60 -42.06
C PRO A 7 52.67 -49.13 -41.76
N HIS A 8 52.77 -48.33 -42.82
CA HIS A 8 52.98 -46.90 -42.73
C HIS A 8 51.73 -46.28 -42.06
N PRO A 9 51.87 -45.55 -40.94
CA PRO A 9 50.71 -44.92 -40.31
C PRO A 9 50.13 -43.88 -41.27
N ASP A 10 48.85 -44.05 -41.59
CA ASP A 10 48.07 -43.14 -42.43
C ASP A 10 47.93 -41.78 -41.72
N PRO A 11 48.58 -40.72 -42.22
CA PRO A 11 48.58 -39.40 -41.57
C PRO A 11 47.20 -38.75 -41.55
N ASP A 12 46.26 -39.17 -42.42
CA ASP A 12 44.93 -38.57 -42.49
C ASP A 12 44.00 -39.05 -41.38
N ARG A 13 44.19 -40.27 -40.84
CA ARG A 13 43.45 -40.76 -39.67
C ARG A 13 43.63 -39.90 -38.43
N GLY A 14 44.84 -39.36 -38.22
CA GLY A 14 45.14 -38.48 -37.08
C GLY A 14 44.39 -37.15 -37.15
N ARG A 15 44.22 -36.60 -38.36
CA ARG A 15 43.49 -35.35 -38.61
C ARG A 15 41.98 -35.52 -38.45
N THR A 16 41.41 -36.63 -38.94
CA THR A 16 39.97 -36.88 -38.80
C THR A 16 39.57 -37.11 -37.34
N VAL A 17 40.38 -37.86 -36.57
CA VAL A 17 40.13 -38.09 -35.14
C VAL A 17 40.27 -36.79 -34.34
N ALA A 18 41.26 -35.96 -34.64
CA ALA A 18 41.42 -34.66 -34.00
C ALA A 18 40.25 -33.70 -34.30
N LEU A 19 39.77 -33.66 -35.55
CA LEU A 19 38.65 -32.82 -35.95
C LEU A 19 37.34 -33.24 -35.26
N VAL A 20 37.05 -34.54 -35.20
CA VAL A 20 35.86 -35.08 -34.52
C VAL A 20 35.94 -34.81 -33.01
N ALA A 21 37.11 -34.95 -32.39
CA ALA A 21 37.30 -34.62 -30.97
C ALA A 21 37.08 -33.14 -30.68
N VAL A 22 37.56 -32.24 -31.56
CA VAL A 22 37.34 -30.79 -31.42
C VAL A 22 35.86 -30.44 -31.59
N ILE A 23 35.19 -30.96 -32.62
CA ILE A 23 33.76 -30.70 -32.86
C ILE A 23 32.92 -31.22 -31.69
N THR A 24 33.19 -32.44 -31.22
CA THR A 24 32.48 -33.04 -30.08
C THR A 24 32.74 -32.26 -28.79
N GLY A 25 33.99 -31.84 -28.56
CA GLY A 25 34.37 -31.00 -27.43
C GLY A 25 33.63 -29.66 -27.44
N VAL A 26 33.59 -28.97 -28.59
CA VAL A 26 32.86 -27.69 -28.76
C VAL A 26 31.35 -27.88 -28.59
N LEU A 27 30.78 -28.98 -29.12
CA LEU A 27 29.35 -29.27 -28.99
C LEU A 27 28.97 -29.53 -27.53
N VAL A 28 29.75 -30.31 -26.79
CA VAL A 28 29.54 -30.54 -25.35
C VAL A 28 29.68 -29.23 -24.57
N LEU A 29 30.66 -28.39 -24.92
CA LEU A 29 30.89 -27.10 -24.28
C LEU A 29 29.76 -26.09 -24.53
N LEU A 30 28.99 -26.24 -25.62
CA LEU A 30 27.78 -25.45 -25.89
C LEU A 30 26.52 -26.06 -25.28
N VAL A 31 26.37 -27.39 -25.32
CA VAL A 31 25.17 -28.10 -24.85
C VAL A 31 25.09 -28.09 -23.32
N VAL A 32 26.21 -28.27 -22.61
CA VAL A 32 26.23 -28.29 -21.14
C VAL A 32 25.71 -26.97 -20.53
N PRO A 33 26.19 -25.76 -20.91
CA PRO A 33 25.64 -24.52 -20.37
C PRO A 33 24.18 -24.29 -20.75
N VAL A 34 23.76 -24.70 -21.95
CA VAL A 34 22.35 -24.64 -22.36
C VAL A 34 21.49 -25.57 -21.49
N VAL A 35 21.91 -26.80 -21.26
CA VAL A 35 21.23 -27.76 -20.38
C VAL A 35 21.21 -27.27 -18.93
N LEU A 36 22.30 -26.69 -18.41
CA LEU A 36 22.35 -26.10 -17.06
C LEU A 36 21.45 -24.88 -16.90
N LEU A 37 21.29 -24.07 -17.96
CA LEU A 37 20.32 -22.98 -18.04
C LEU A 37 18.88 -23.50 -17.98
N PHE A 38 18.54 -24.50 -18.78
CA PHE A 38 17.19 -25.09 -18.81
C PHE A 38 16.86 -25.96 -17.59
N ALA A 39 17.88 -26.54 -16.94
CA ALA A 39 17.74 -27.25 -15.67
C ALA A 39 17.60 -26.31 -14.45
N GLY A 40 17.73 -24.99 -14.63
CA GLY A 40 17.55 -24.00 -13.56
C GLY A 40 18.71 -23.90 -12.57
N VAL A 41 19.90 -24.40 -12.92
CA VAL A 41 21.11 -24.37 -12.08
C VAL A 41 21.76 -22.99 -12.10
N ILE A 42 21.66 -22.27 -13.22
CA ILE A 42 22.14 -20.89 -13.36
C ILE A 42 20.95 -19.93 -13.16
N ARG A 43 21.04 -19.09 -12.14
CA ARG A 43 20.00 -18.10 -11.76
C ARG A 43 20.57 -16.69 -11.87
N PHE A 44 19.87 -15.79 -12.55
CA PHE A 44 20.33 -14.41 -12.75
C PHE A 44 19.64 -13.43 -11.81
N GLY A 45 20.42 -12.90 -10.86
CA GLY A 45 20.02 -11.87 -9.91
C GLY A 45 19.61 -12.42 -8.54
N THR A 46 19.44 -11.50 -7.59
CA THR A 46 19.11 -11.82 -6.20
C THR A 46 17.62 -11.53 -5.94
N PRO A 47 16.86 -12.50 -5.40
CA PRO A 47 15.52 -12.25 -4.91
C PRO A 47 15.48 -11.11 -3.89
N ARG A 48 14.46 -10.25 -3.97
CA ARG A 48 14.29 -9.11 -3.06
C ARG A 48 12.84 -8.71 -2.92
N ALA A 49 12.53 -8.08 -1.80
CA ALA A 49 11.25 -7.42 -1.58
C ALA A 49 11.40 -5.90 -1.76
N GLY A 50 10.33 -5.26 -2.23
CA GLY A 50 10.13 -3.82 -2.11
C GLY A 50 9.59 -3.46 -0.73
N LYS A 51 8.94 -2.29 -0.64
CA LYS A 51 8.29 -1.83 0.60
C LYS A 51 7.27 -2.87 1.07
N VAL A 52 7.31 -3.18 2.36
CA VAL A 52 6.32 -4.02 3.06
C VAL A 52 5.29 -3.09 3.69
N GLU A 53 4.02 -3.32 3.40
CA GLU A 53 2.91 -2.47 3.85
C GLU A 53 1.79 -3.34 4.40
N THR A 54 1.02 -2.80 5.33
CA THR A 54 -0.20 -3.45 5.84
C THR A 54 -1.44 -2.78 5.28
N ALA A 55 -2.55 -3.50 5.16
CA ALA A 55 -3.82 -2.99 4.64
C ALA A 55 -5.01 -3.80 5.17
N ALA A 56 -6.20 -3.20 5.21
CA ALA A 56 -7.44 -3.91 5.55
C ALA A 56 -8.01 -4.71 4.35
N SER A 57 -7.65 -4.32 3.13
CA SER A 57 -8.11 -4.96 1.90
C SER A 57 -7.10 -4.82 0.75
N VAL A 58 -7.24 -5.69 -0.25
CA VAL A 58 -6.45 -5.69 -1.49
C VAL A 58 -7.36 -5.80 -2.71
N ASP A 59 -6.93 -5.25 -3.84
CA ASP A 59 -7.63 -5.38 -5.12
C ASP A 59 -7.41 -6.76 -5.78
N SER A 60 -7.98 -6.95 -6.97
CA SER A 60 -7.83 -8.20 -7.74
C SER A 60 -6.37 -8.51 -8.11
N GLY A 61 -5.51 -7.50 -8.19
CA GLY A 61 -4.08 -7.59 -8.46
C GLY A 61 -3.20 -7.67 -7.20
N LEU A 62 -3.79 -7.91 -6.03
CA LEU A 62 -3.09 -7.97 -4.73
C LEU A 62 -2.40 -6.65 -4.33
N LYS A 63 -2.84 -5.53 -4.90
CA LYS A 63 -2.40 -4.20 -4.46
C LYS A 63 -3.23 -3.80 -3.23
N PRO A 64 -2.62 -3.24 -2.18
CA PRO A 64 -3.39 -2.68 -1.08
C PRO A 64 -4.30 -1.57 -1.62
N VAL A 65 -5.60 -1.65 -1.31
CA VAL A 65 -6.57 -0.61 -1.70
C VAL A 65 -6.22 0.68 -0.96
N GLU A 66 -5.88 0.57 0.33
CA GLU A 66 -5.25 1.62 1.14
C GLU A 66 -4.26 0.98 2.11
N ALA A 67 -3.04 1.52 2.20
CA ALA A 67 -2.10 1.11 3.21
C ALA A 67 -2.52 1.67 4.57
N ALA A 68 -2.54 0.83 5.60
CA ALA A 68 -2.95 1.17 6.96
C ALA A 68 -1.95 0.60 7.96
N SER A 69 -1.59 1.39 8.98
CA SER A 69 -0.74 0.97 10.11
C SER A 69 -1.53 0.89 11.42
N ARG A 70 -2.85 1.09 11.37
CA ARG A 70 -3.76 1.04 12.52
C ARG A 70 -4.99 0.25 12.14
N PHE A 71 -5.42 -0.61 13.06
CA PHE A 71 -6.53 -1.54 12.88
C PHE A 71 -7.39 -1.58 14.15
N GLY A 72 -8.67 -1.86 13.98
CA GLY A 72 -9.60 -2.14 15.06
C GLY A 72 -9.54 -3.61 15.49
N PRO A 73 -10.04 -3.95 16.70
CA PRO A 73 -10.12 -5.34 17.14
C PRO A 73 -11.08 -6.18 16.31
N ASP A 74 -11.99 -5.51 15.58
CA ASP A 74 -13.02 -6.14 14.77
C ASP A 74 -12.71 -6.28 13.28
N ASP A 75 -11.57 -5.74 12.82
CA ASP A 75 -11.15 -5.88 11.43
C ASP A 75 -11.05 -7.35 11.03
N GLU A 76 -11.81 -7.75 10.00
CA GLU A 76 -11.93 -9.15 9.60
C GLU A 76 -10.56 -9.72 9.20
N ARG A 77 -9.72 -8.90 8.55
CA ARG A 77 -8.43 -9.31 8.01
C ARG A 77 -7.42 -8.18 8.07
N ILE A 78 -6.17 -8.56 8.29
CA ILE A 78 -5.03 -7.66 8.14
C ILE A 78 -4.10 -8.28 7.11
N TYR A 79 -3.87 -7.57 6.01
CA TYR A 79 -2.99 -7.99 4.93
C TYR A 79 -1.59 -7.45 5.14
N CYS A 80 -0.58 -8.26 4.80
CA CYS A 80 0.81 -7.87 4.59
C CYS A 80 1.09 -7.95 3.09
N CYS A 81 1.33 -6.81 2.46
CA CYS A 81 1.50 -6.65 1.03
C CYS A 81 2.93 -6.25 0.70
N ALA A 82 3.49 -6.80 -0.38
CA ALA A 82 4.76 -6.36 -0.92
C ALA A 82 4.84 -6.63 -2.43
N VAL A 83 5.67 -5.85 -3.13
CA VAL A 83 6.16 -6.24 -4.45
C VAL A 83 7.41 -7.07 -4.24
N VAL A 84 7.41 -8.31 -4.71
CA VAL A 84 8.56 -9.22 -4.61
C VAL A 84 9.10 -9.48 -6.01
N ARG A 85 10.43 -9.43 -6.12
CA ARG A 85 11.16 -9.86 -7.31
C ARG A 85 11.84 -11.18 -6.99
N ALA A 86 11.37 -12.28 -7.56
CA ALA A 86 11.81 -13.63 -7.21
C ALA A 86 11.62 -14.64 -8.35
N TYR A 87 12.17 -15.85 -8.16
CA TYR A 87 11.94 -16.99 -9.05
C TYR A 87 10.64 -17.69 -8.67
N GLN A 88 10.05 -18.45 -9.60
CA GLN A 88 8.78 -19.15 -9.37
C GLN A 88 8.79 -20.05 -8.12
N ASP A 89 9.92 -20.70 -7.83
CA ASP A 89 10.08 -21.64 -6.72
C ASP A 89 10.60 -21.01 -5.42
N THR A 90 10.94 -19.72 -5.43
CA THR A 90 11.37 -18.98 -4.25
C THR A 90 10.29 -19.02 -3.18
N VAL A 91 10.68 -19.37 -1.95
CA VAL A 91 9.75 -19.39 -0.81
C VAL A 91 9.64 -17.98 -0.24
N VAL A 92 8.43 -17.45 -0.23
CA VAL A 92 8.12 -16.18 0.42
C VAL A 92 7.31 -16.47 1.67
N GLY A 93 7.74 -15.92 2.80
CA GLY A 93 7.10 -16.14 4.09
C GLY A 93 6.77 -14.84 4.81
N THR A 94 5.82 -14.91 5.73
CA THR A 94 5.57 -13.87 6.74
C THR A 94 5.65 -14.45 8.13
N GLN A 95 6.17 -13.66 9.07
CA GLN A 95 6.13 -13.93 10.49
C GLN A 95 5.49 -12.74 11.20
N TRP A 96 4.39 -13.01 11.88
CA TRP A 96 3.61 -12.02 12.60
C TRP A 96 3.94 -12.13 14.08
N ARG A 97 4.22 -10.99 14.72
CA ARG A 97 4.62 -10.92 16.11
C ARG A 97 3.82 -9.85 16.85
N ARG A 98 3.63 -10.07 18.15
CA ARG A 98 3.16 -9.07 19.12
C ARG A 98 4.18 -9.04 20.26
N GLY A 99 4.93 -7.95 20.36
CA GLY A 99 6.14 -7.93 21.18
C GLY A 99 7.12 -9.04 20.76
N ALA A 100 7.59 -9.83 21.72
CA ALA A 100 8.50 -10.95 21.46
C ALA A 100 7.80 -12.25 20.98
N ALA A 101 6.47 -12.34 21.09
CA ALA A 101 5.73 -13.55 20.77
C ALA A 101 5.38 -13.62 19.28
N THR A 102 5.64 -14.77 18.63
CA THR A 102 5.13 -15.06 17.28
C THR A 102 3.67 -15.47 17.39
N VAL A 103 2.79 -14.76 16.70
CA VAL A 103 1.34 -15.04 16.69
C VAL A 103 0.94 -15.91 15.50
N ALA A 104 1.65 -15.80 14.37
CA ALA A 104 1.42 -16.61 13.20
C ALA A 104 2.63 -16.60 12.26
N SER A 105 2.77 -17.64 11.44
CA SER A 105 3.71 -17.70 10.34
C SER A 105 3.03 -18.31 9.12
N MET A 106 3.28 -17.76 7.95
CA MET A 106 2.74 -18.25 6.68
C MET A 106 3.85 -18.30 5.64
N SER A 107 3.78 -19.23 4.70
CA SER A 107 4.71 -19.27 3.59
C SER A 107 4.07 -19.90 2.36
N GLY A 108 4.51 -19.47 1.18
CA GLY A 108 4.14 -20.07 -0.09
C GLY A 108 5.24 -19.87 -1.13
N ARG A 109 5.15 -20.59 -2.23
CA ARG A 109 6.04 -20.36 -3.37
C ARG A 109 5.59 -19.12 -4.12
N PHE A 110 6.53 -18.30 -4.54
CA PHE A 110 6.25 -17.03 -5.22
C PHE A 110 5.36 -17.22 -6.46
N GLY A 111 5.55 -18.29 -7.24
CA GLY A 111 4.70 -18.59 -8.39
C GLY A 111 3.23 -18.81 -8.06
N ASP A 112 2.93 -19.38 -6.90
CA ASP A 112 1.55 -19.62 -6.46
C ASP A 112 0.93 -18.35 -5.86
N LEU A 113 1.76 -17.51 -5.23
CA LEU A 113 1.32 -16.30 -4.54
C LEU A 113 1.08 -15.13 -5.50
N ALA A 114 1.94 -14.94 -6.51
CA ALA A 114 2.01 -13.70 -7.29
C ALA A 114 0.98 -13.59 -8.42
N ARG A 115 0.06 -14.56 -8.56
CA ARG A 115 -1.02 -14.62 -9.58
C ARG A 115 -0.56 -14.35 -11.02
N GLY A 116 0.72 -14.53 -11.33
CA GLY A 116 1.33 -14.21 -12.62
C GLY A 116 2.27 -15.31 -13.11
N SER A 117 2.68 -15.23 -14.38
CA SER A 117 3.59 -16.19 -15.01
C SER A 117 5.04 -16.00 -14.52
N ALA A 118 5.34 -16.45 -13.31
CA ALA A 118 6.71 -16.48 -12.82
C ALA A 118 7.50 -17.56 -13.57
N THR A 119 8.72 -17.22 -14.01
CA THR A 119 9.61 -18.17 -14.69
C THR A 119 10.59 -18.81 -13.70
N LYS A 120 11.10 -20.01 -14.02
CA LYS A 120 12.04 -20.74 -13.15
C LYS A 120 13.47 -20.16 -13.16
N PHE A 121 13.86 -19.45 -14.22
CA PHE A 121 15.26 -19.06 -14.46
C PHE A 121 15.50 -17.55 -14.50
N LEU A 122 14.45 -16.73 -14.72
CA LEU A 122 14.51 -15.28 -14.62
C LEU A 122 13.71 -14.80 -13.41
N LEU A 123 14.25 -13.78 -12.74
CA LEU A 123 13.50 -13.05 -11.73
C LEU A 123 12.28 -12.37 -12.36
N SER A 124 11.12 -12.63 -11.78
CA SER A 124 9.87 -11.98 -12.12
C SER A 124 9.43 -11.09 -10.97
N SER A 125 8.83 -9.95 -11.28
CA SER A 125 8.25 -9.04 -10.29
C SER A 125 6.76 -9.29 -10.17
N GLY A 126 6.27 -9.40 -8.94
CA GLY A 126 4.87 -9.70 -8.67
C GLY A 126 4.45 -9.22 -7.30
N ARG A 127 3.16 -8.98 -7.12
CA ARG A 127 2.59 -8.60 -5.82
C ARG A 127 2.26 -9.86 -5.04
N VAL A 128 2.60 -9.87 -3.76
CA VAL A 128 2.17 -10.90 -2.82
C VAL A 128 1.38 -10.24 -1.70
N ALA A 129 0.34 -10.94 -1.24
CA ALA A 129 -0.44 -10.53 -0.09
C ALA A 129 -0.68 -11.75 0.80
N PHE A 130 -0.16 -11.71 2.02
CA PHE A 130 -0.50 -12.63 3.09
C PHE A 130 -1.55 -11.96 3.95
N TYR A 131 -2.44 -12.72 4.58
CA TYR A 131 -3.38 -12.14 5.53
C TYR A 131 -3.57 -13.04 6.72
N LEU A 132 -3.88 -12.42 7.84
CA LEU A 132 -4.42 -13.11 8.99
C LEU A 132 -5.90 -12.79 9.13
N LEU A 133 -6.67 -13.82 9.50
CA LEU A 133 -8.07 -13.68 9.86
C LEU A 133 -8.18 -13.19 11.31
N LYS A 134 -9.25 -12.42 11.56
CA LYS A 134 -9.66 -12.06 12.91
C LYS A 134 -9.76 -13.31 13.79
N PRO A 135 -9.06 -13.37 14.93
CA PRO A 135 -9.27 -14.42 15.92
C PRO A 135 -10.71 -14.38 16.47
N ALA A 136 -11.23 -15.50 16.97
CA ALA A 136 -12.60 -15.55 17.50
C ALA A 136 -12.89 -14.52 18.61
N GLY A 137 -11.88 -14.15 19.40
CA GLY A 137 -11.96 -13.12 20.44
C GLY A 137 -11.61 -11.69 19.97
N GLY A 138 -11.49 -11.47 18.66
CA GLY A 138 -10.99 -10.23 18.08
C GLY A 138 -9.47 -10.13 18.11
N TRP A 139 -8.95 -9.07 17.51
CA TRP A 139 -7.54 -8.75 17.61
C TRP A 139 -7.23 -8.20 18.99
N GLN A 140 -6.19 -8.74 19.64
CA GLN A 140 -5.76 -8.19 20.90
C GLN A 140 -5.12 -6.81 20.68
N PRO A 141 -5.42 -5.82 21.52
CA PRO A 141 -4.78 -4.53 21.45
C PRO A 141 -3.26 -4.56 21.59
N GLY A 142 -2.59 -3.61 20.95
CA GLY A 142 -1.16 -3.36 21.09
C GLY A 142 -0.44 -3.30 19.74
N SER A 143 0.89 -3.22 19.83
CA SER A 143 1.75 -3.16 18.66
C SER A 143 2.08 -4.54 18.14
N TYR A 144 1.96 -4.68 16.82
CA TYR A 144 2.30 -5.86 16.05
C TYR A 144 3.37 -5.52 15.04
N THR A 145 4.07 -6.56 14.63
CA THR A 145 5.09 -6.49 13.60
C THR A 145 4.93 -7.65 12.66
N VAL A 146 5.00 -7.40 11.36
CA VAL A 146 5.01 -8.44 10.33
C VAL A 146 6.31 -8.36 9.54
N GLY A 147 7.11 -9.41 9.65
CA GLY A 147 8.34 -9.59 8.89
C GLY A 147 8.07 -10.43 7.65
N LEU A 148 8.56 -9.98 6.50
CA LEU A 148 8.59 -10.73 5.25
C LEU A 148 9.95 -11.42 5.12
N SER A 149 9.95 -12.70 4.73
CA SER A 149 11.15 -13.47 4.43
C SER A 149 11.15 -14.01 3.01
N ILE A 150 12.35 -14.16 2.46
CA ILE A 150 12.60 -14.79 1.16
C ILE A 150 13.65 -15.88 1.39
N ASP A 151 13.30 -17.13 1.05
CA ASP A 151 14.10 -18.34 1.29
C ASP A 151 14.63 -18.41 2.74
N GLY A 152 13.76 -18.06 3.70
CA GLY A 152 14.06 -18.06 5.13
C GLY A 152 14.89 -16.88 5.63
N LYS A 153 15.34 -15.97 4.76
CA LYS A 153 16.09 -14.76 5.13
C LYS A 153 15.16 -13.56 5.24
N ALA A 154 15.37 -12.71 6.25
CA ALA A 154 14.60 -11.47 6.39
C ALA A 154 14.78 -10.57 5.16
N ALA A 155 13.66 -10.12 4.59
CA ALA A 155 13.61 -9.30 3.38
C ALA A 155 12.99 -7.92 3.61
N GLY A 156 12.16 -7.78 4.64
CA GLY A 156 11.56 -6.51 5.05
C GLY A 156 10.66 -6.72 6.26
N GLU A 157 10.26 -5.64 6.91
CA GLU A 157 9.39 -5.67 8.08
C GLU A 157 8.57 -4.39 8.15
N THR A 158 7.36 -4.46 8.71
CA THR A 158 6.56 -3.29 9.04
C THR A 158 5.79 -3.52 10.33
N SER A 159 5.41 -2.43 10.99
CA SER A 159 4.67 -2.46 12.25
C SER A 159 3.29 -1.84 12.09
N PHE A 160 2.33 -2.38 12.82
CA PHE A 160 0.98 -1.84 12.91
C PHE A 160 0.47 -1.91 14.36
N ALA A 161 -0.57 -1.14 14.67
CA ALA A 161 -1.21 -1.15 15.98
C ALA A 161 -2.65 -1.64 15.86
N VAL A 162 -3.08 -2.46 16.83
CA VAL A 162 -4.48 -2.76 17.09
C VAL A 162 -4.90 -1.99 18.33
N SER A 163 -6.02 -1.27 18.28
CA SER A 163 -6.47 -0.47 19.44
C SER A 163 -7.23 -1.31 20.48
N GLY A 164 -7.10 -0.88 21.76
CA GLY A 164 -7.59 -1.42 23.06
C GLY A 164 -8.99 -1.98 23.11
N ASP A 165 -9.82 -1.24 22.42
CA ASP A 165 -11.23 -1.21 22.56
C ASP A 165 -11.77 -1.49 21.15
N GLY A 166 -13.05 -1.84 20.98
CA GLY A 166 -13.76 -1.90 19.69
C GLY A 166 -13.69 -0.63 18.81
N THR A 167 -12.75 0.24 19.12
CA THR A 167 -12.57 1.61 18.72
C THR A 167 -11.09 1.75 18.38
N ALA A 168 -10.81 1.97 17.10
CA ALA A 168 -9.57 2.61 16.66
C ALA A 168 -9.51 4.03 17.23
N SER A 169 -9.61 4.26 18.56
CA SER A 169 -10.12 5.53 19.08
C SER A 169 -11.28 6.03 18.21
N ARG A 170 -12.31 5.19 17.99
CA ARG A 170 -13.57 5.69 17.45
C ARG A 170 -13.95 6.86 18.32
N GLY A 171 -14.04 7.98 17.65
CA GLY A 171 -14.63 9.14 18.22
C GLY A 171 -16.00 8.88 18.81
N THR A 172 -16.53 9.85 19.55
CA THR A 172 -17.98 9.87 19.74
C THR A 172 -18.63 10.10 18.38
N THR A 173 -19.61 9.27 18.01
CA THR A 173 -20.43 9.57 16.83
C THR A 173 -21.20 10.85 17.09
N TYR A 174 -20.93 11.87 16.29
CA TYR A 174 -21.73 13.07 16.22
C TYR A 174 -22.82 12.87 15.17
N GLY A 175 -24.07 13.06 15.59
CA GLY A 175 -25.20 13.21 14.68
C GLY A 175 -25.55 14.68 14.55
N GLU A 176 -25.54 15.20 13.33
CA GLU A 176 -25.93 16.59 13.09
C GLU A 176 -27.41 16.79 13.48
N PRO A 177 -27.78 17.89 14.19
CA PRO A 177 -29.11 18.02 14.80
C PRO A 177 -30.31 17.91 13.84
N SER A 178 -30.14 18.24 12.56
CA SER A 178 -31.19 18.10 11.53
C SER A 178 -31.20 16.72 10.86
N GLY A 179 -30.29 15.83 11.25
CA GLY A 179 -30.16 14.47 10.72
C GLY A 179 -29.52 14.41 9.33
N ARG A 180 -28.78 15.45 8.92
CA ARG A 180 -28.16 15.50 7.59
C ARG A 180 -26.98 14.58 7.42
N PHE A 181 -26.22 14.34 8.49
CA PHE A 181 -25.07 13.43 8.46
C PHE A 181 -24.74 12.91 9.87
N THR A 182 -23.94 11.86 9.89
CA THR A 182 -23.21 11.40 11.07
C THR A 182 -21.71 11.34 10.76
N VAL A 183 -20.88 11.54 11.79
CA VAL A 183 -19.41 11.48 11.66
C VAL A 183 -18.78 11.08 12.99
N GLU A 184 -17.68 10.34 12.98
CA GLU A 184 -16.90 10.05 14.18
C GLU A 184 -15.99 11.25 14.54
N VAL A 185 -16.11 11.73 15.77
CA VAL A 185 -15.32 12.85 16.31
C VAL A 185 -14.16 12.32 17.14
N PRO A 186 -12.89 12.42 16.71
CA PRO A 186 -11.77 11.76 17.37
C PRO A 186 -11.73 12.02 18.89
N THR A 187 -11.35 11.00 19.65
CA THR A 187 -11.36 11.07 21.13
C THR A 187 -10.59 12.28 21.65
N GLY A 188 -11.22 13.04 22.54
CA GLY A 188 -10.61 14.22 23.16
C GLY A 188 -10.66 15.49 22.31
N TRP A 189 -11.19 15.43 21.08
CA TRP A 189 -11.47 16.63 20.30
C TRP A 189 -12.67 17.36 20.86
N ILE A 190 -12.62 18.69 20.81
CA ILE A 190 -13.65 19.58 21.33
C ILE A 190 -14.42 20.20 20.17
N GLU A 191 -15.72 20.39 20.36
CA GLU A 191 -16.56 21.13 19.43
C GLU A 191 -16.09 22.59 19.36
N MET A 192 -16.00 23.11 18.15
CA MET A 192 -15.61 24.49 17.89
C MET A 192 -16.80 25.42 18.06
N ASP A 193 -16.57 26.60 18.67
CA ASP A 193 -17.59 27.64 18.72
C ASP A 193 -18.03 28.06 17.31
N GLN A 194 -19.35 28.27 17.11
CA GLN A 194 -19.92 28.61 15.80
C GLN A 194 -19.30 29.86 15.14
N ARG A 195 -18.79 30.80 15.94
CA ARG A 195 -18.08 31.98 15.43
C ARG A 195 -16.74 31.61 14.77
N SER A 196 -16.07 30.59 15.29
CA SER A 196 -14.79 30.10 14.81
C SER A 196 -14.93 29.14 13.61
N THR A 197 -16.14 28.65 13.33
CA THR A 197 -16.42 27.77 12.18
C THR A 197 -16.98 28.51 10.97
N GLY A 198 -17.21 29.83 11.06
CA GLY A 198 -17.67 30.64 9.93
C GLY A 198 -19.04 30.22 9.37
N GLY A 199 -19.89 29.60 10.19
CA GLY A 199 -21.21 29.09 9.76
C GLY A 199 -21.20 27.63 9.29
N ALA A 200 -20.16 26.85 9.61
CA ALA A 200 -20.18 25.41 9.38
C ALA A 200 -21.32 24.72 10.15
N LEU A 201 -21.77 23.58 9.60
CA LEU A 201 -22.78 22.72 10.22
C LEU A 201 -22.24 22.05 11.49
N ALA A 202 -20.97 21.66 11.46
CA ALA A 202 -20.24 21.14 12.61
C ALA A 202 -18.75 21.44 12.47
N GLY A 203 -18.03 21.52 13.59
CA GLY A 203 -16.59 21.70 13.60
C GLY A 203 -15.97 21.17 14.88
N PHE A 204 -14.84 20.49 14.77
CA PHE A 204 -14.13 19.90 15.91
C PHE A 204 -12.63 20.08 15.76
N MET A 205 -11.93 20.28 16.88
CA MET A 205 -10.50 20.49 16.91
C MET A 205 -9.83 19.70 18.03
N ALA A 206 -8.57 19.29 17.81
CA ALA A 206 -7.73 18.72 18.85
C ALA A 206 -7.39 19.78 19.92
N PRO A 207 -7.20 19.38 21.19
CA PRO A 207 -6.62 20.26 22.19
C PRO A 207 -5.11 20.42 21.91
N ALA A 208 -4.70 21.59 21.40
CA ALA A 208 -3.30 21.88 21.11
C ALA A 208 -2.92 23.33 21.46
N SER A 209 -1.63 23.58 21.72
CA SER A 209 -1.08 24.93 21.82
C SER A 209 -0.74 25.45 20.42
N GLY A 210 -1.46 26.48 19.96
CA GLY A 210 -1.30 27.02 18.60
C GLY A 210 -2.38 26.51 17.65
N TYR A 211 -2.06 26.37 16.37
CA TYR A 211 -3.04 25.96 15.37
C TYR A 211 -3.33 24.46 15.48
N ALA A 212 -4.43 24.11 16.16
CA ALA A 212 -4.81 22.72 16.31
C ALA A 212 -5.29 22.07 15.00
N PRO A 213 -4.93 20.79 14.75
CA PRO A 213 -5.62 19.95 13.78
C PRO A 213 -7.12 19.97 14.01
N ARG A 214 -7.90 20.12 12.93
CA ARG A 214 -9.35 20.26 13.02
C ARG A 214 -10.05 19.74 11.78
N PHE A 215 -11.36 19.53 11.89
CA PHE A 215 -12.23 19.36 10.75
C PHE A 215 -13.52 20.17 10.89
N VAL A 216 -14.08 20.56 9.75
CA VAL A 216 -15.38 21.22 9.66
C VAL A 216 -16.21 20.59 8.56
N VAL A 217 -17.53 20.54 8.77
CA VAL A 217 -18.50 20.12 7.76
C VAL A 217 -19.36 21.31 7.39
N VAL A 218 -19.41 21.66 6.11
CA VAL A 218 -20.15 22.81 5.61
C VAL A 218 -21.19 22.36 4.57
N SER A 219 -22.31 23.08 4.51
CA SER A 219 -23.23 22.97 3.38
C SER A 219 -22.69 23.85 2.27
N THR A 220 -22.61 23.32 1.06
CA THR A 220 -22.14 24.09 -0.10
C THR A 220 -23.31 24.48 -1.00
N PRO A 221 -23.19 25.58 -1.77
CA PRO A 221 -24.13 25.89 -2.84
C PRO A 221 -23.87 25.09 -4.12
N MET A 222 -22.93 24.13 -4.10
CA MET A 222 -22.56 23.36 -5.29
C MET A 222 -23.69 22.42 -5.69
N THR A 223 -23.82 22.19 -7.00
CA THR A 223 -24.83 21.29 -7.58
C THR A 223 -24.25 19.94 -7.99
N SER A 224 -22.93 19.75 -7.85
CA SER A 224 -22.24 18.51 -8.19
C SER A 224 -21.05 18.27 -7.28
N ALA A 225 -20.88 17.01 -6.87
CA ALA A 225 -19.68 16.51 -6.18
C ALA A 225 -18.72 15.76 -7.13
N THR A 226 -18.90 15.87 -8.45
CA THR A 226 -18.07 15.13 -9.42
C THR A 226 -16.70 15.80 -9.60
N PRO A 227 -15.61 15.04 -9.73
CA PRO A 227 -14.30 15.61 -10.00
C PRO A 227 -14.27 16.48 -11.25
N GLU A 228 -14.98 16.11 -12.32
CA GLU A 228 -15.03 16.87 -13.57
C GLU A 228 -15.59 18.28 -13.35
N SER A 229 -16.77 18.39 -12.73
CA SER A 229 -17.39 19.68 -12.45
C SER A 229 -16.54 20.55 -11.52
N LEU A 230 -15.96 19.96 -10.48
CA LEU A 230 -15.15 20.69 -9.50
C LEU A 230 -13.82 21.14 -10.11
N ASN A 231 -13.19 20.29 -10.91
CA ASN A 231 -11.90 20.59 -11.54
C ASN A 231 -12.00 21.61 -12.67
N ALA A 232 -13.15 21.76 -13.32
CA ALA A 232 -13.37 22.83 -14.30
C ALA A 232 -13.18 24.21 -13.66
N THR A 233 -13.76 24.43 -12.47
CA THR A 233 -13.58 25.67 -11.70
C THR A 233 -12.14 25.85 -11.26
N LEU A 234 -11.52 24.82 -10.68
CA LEU A 234 -10.13 24.87 -10.23
C LEU A 234 -9.14 25.14 -11.38
N ALA A 235 -9.39 24.58 -12.56
CA ALA A 235 -8.58 24.83 -13.74
C ALA A 235 -8.68 26.29 -14.19
N ALA A 236 -9.87 26.89 -14.13
CA ALA A 236 -10.07 28.30 -14.44
C ALA A 236 -9.35 29.24 -13.45
N GLU A 237 -9.21 28.80 -12.20
CA GLU A 237 -8.46 29.51 -11.14
C GLU A 237 -6.94 29.26 -11.20
N GLY A 238 -6.47 28.46 -12.15
CA GLY A 238 -5.04 28.16 -12.30
C GLY A 238 -4.49 27.18 -11.26
N VAL A 239 -5.35 26.41 -10.59
CA VAL A 239 -4.93 25.40 -9.62
C VAL A 239 -4.17 24.27 -10.34
N PRO A 240 -2.98 23.88 -9.83
CA PRO A 240 -2.18 22.81 -10.42
C PRO A 240 -2.90 21.46 -10.43
N GLU A 241 -2.58 20.62 -11.41
CA GLU A 241 -3.24 19.32 -11.58
C GLU A 241 -3.11 18.39 -10.37
N GLN A 242 -1.97 18.44 -9.67
CA GLN A 242 -1.74 17.64 -8.46
C GLN A 242 -2.60 18.04 -7.25
N GLU A 243 -3.20 19.24 -7.28
CA GLU A 243 -4.11 19.74 -6.22
C GLU A 243 -5.58 19.62 -6.63
N ARG A 244 -5.87 18.99 -7.77
CA ARG A 244 -7.23 18.79 -8.27
C ARG A 244 -7.92 17.62 -7.59
N PHE A 245 -9.25 17.63 -7.70
CA PHE A 245 -10.11 16.59 -7.17
C PHE A 245 -9.94 15.27 -7.92
N THR A 246 -10.00 14.19 -7.15
CA THR A 246 -10.06 12.80 -7.60
C THR A 246 -11.33 12.15 -7.06
N ALA A 247 -11.89 11.16 -7.76
CA ALA A 247 -13.11 10.49 -7.30
C ALA A 247 -12.89 9.76 -5.98
N ILE A 248 -13.89 9.79 -5.10
CA ILE A 248 -13.94 9.01 -3.86
C ILE A 248 -15.35 8.46 -3.64
N THR A 249 -15.44 7.37 -2.87
CA THR A 249 -16.69 6.79 -2.41
C THR A 249 -16.63 6.62 -0.90
N LEU A 250 -17.64 7.11 -0.18
CA LEU A 250 -17.78 6.98 1.27
C LEU A 250 -19.05 6.18 1.56
N GLY A 251 -18.92 4.88 1.78
CA GLY A 251 -20.09 3.99 1.86
C GLY A 251 -20.89 4.01 0.56
N THR A 252 -22.11 4.56 0.61
CA THR A 252 -22.99 4.73 -0.57
C THR A 252 -22.87 6.12 -1.22
N LEU A 253 -22.15 7.06 -0.59
CA LEU A 253 -21.98 8.41 -1.08
C LEU A 253 -20.89 8.45 -2.15
N VAL A 254 -21.13 9.21 -3.20
CA VAL A 254 -20.15 9.48 -4.26
C VAL A 254 -19.70 10.92 -4.16
N GLY A 255 -18.41 11.15 -4.33
CA GLY A 255 -17.87 12.49 -4.22
C GLY A 255 -16.50 12.64 -4.84
N ALA A 256 -15.81 13.69 -4.41
CA ALA A 256 -14.46 13.97 -4.83
C ALA A 256 -13.59 14.43 -3.66
N ARG A 257 -12.31 14.08 -3.72
CA ARG A 257 -11.28 14.42 -2.72
C ARG A 257 -10.12 15.13 -3.37
N ARG A 258 -9.58 16.17 -2.72
CA ARG A 258 -8.28 16.75 -3.03
C ARG A 258 -7.43 17.00 -1.78
N THR A 259 -6.15 17.25 -1.99
CA THR A 259 -5.22 17.70 -0.96
C THR A 259 -4.44 18.90 -1.48
N TYR A 260 -4.35 19.95 -0.68
CA TYR A 260 -3.69 21.19 -1.07
C TYR A 260 -3.11 21.90 0.15
N GLU A 261 -2.25 22.88 -0.08
CA GLU A 261 -1.63 23.69 0.96
C GLU A 261 -1.97 25.17 0.80
N TRP A 262 -2.08 25.87 1.91
CA TRP A 262 -2.42 27.29 1.94
C TRP A 262 -1.79 27.96 3.16
N ASP A 263 -1.76 29.29 3.13
CA ASP A 263 -1.16 30.08 4.21
C ASP A 263 -2.25 30.76 5.02
N LEU A 264 -2.20 30.58 6.35
CA LEU A 264 -3.01 31.32 7.29
C LEU A 264 -2.19 32.47 7.86
N GLU A 265 -2.71 33.69 7.73
CA GLU A 265 -2.14 34.88 8.35
C GLU A 265 -2.99 35.30 9.56
N GLU A 266 -2.44 35.15 10.77
CA GLU A 266 -3.09 35.54 12.02
C GLU A 266 -2.09 36.26 12.93
N ASN A 267 -2.50 37.38 13.52
CA ASN A 267 -1.71 38.16 14.49
C ASN A 267 -0.30 38.53 14.00
N GLY A 268 -0.12 38.74 12.69
CA GLY A 268 1.17 39.06 12.08
C GLY A 268 2.11 37.85 11.89
N GLY A 269 1.67 36.64 12.26
CA GLY A 269 2.32 35.38 11.96
C GLY A 269 1.73 34.71 10.72
N LYS A 270 2.56 33.93 10.03
CA LYS A 270 2.17 33.14 8.86
C LYS A 270 2.34 31.65 9.18
N THR A 271 1.26 30.88 9.13
CA THR A 271 1.27 29.43 9.36
C THR A 271 0.91 28.71 8.07
N ARG A 272 1.82 27.85 7.59
CA ARG A 272 1.55 26.97 6.44
C ARG A 272 0.65 25.82 6.88
N LEU A 273 -0.50 25.69 6.25
CA LEU A 273 -1.47 24.63 6.51
C LEU A 273 -1.56 23.69 5.32
N LYS A 274 -1.91 22.44 5.60
CA LYS A 274 -2.20 21.42 4.59
C LYS A 274 -3.56 20.80 4.88
N SER A 275 -4.35 20.62 3.83
CA SER A 275 -5.77 20.30 3.94
C SER A 275 -6.17 19.12 3.06
N ILE A 276 -7.14 18.34 3.54
CA ILE A 276 -7.94 17.43 2.73
C ILE A 276 -9.33 18.05 2.63
N GLN A 277 -9.79 18.24 1.39
CA GLN A 277 -11.16 18.64 1.12
C GLN A 277 -11.87 17.48 0.44
N VAL A 278 -13.02 17.11 0.99
CA VAL A 278 -13.91 16.09 0.44
C VAL A 278 -15.26 16.71 0.20
N VAL A 279 -15.76 16.60 -1.03
CA VAL A 279 -17.09 17.07 -1.43
C VAL A 279 -17.92 15.84 -1.75
N VAL A 280 -19.10 15.70 -1.13
CA VAL A 280 -19.98 14.54 -1.30
C VAL A 280 -21.40 14.96 -1.66
N ASP A 281 -22.01 14.19 -2.56
CA ASP A 281 -23.43 14.29 -2.88
C ASP A 281 -24.22 13.36 -1.94
N MET A 282 -25.17 13.94 -1.21
CA MET A 282 -26.02 13.21 -0.25
C MET A 282 -27.18 12.47 -0.92
N GLY A 283 -27.31 12.53 -2.25
CA GLY A 283 -28.34 11.84 -3.03
C GLY A 283 -29.74 12.47 -2.94
N ASN A 284 -29.88 13.57 -2.21
CA ASN A 284 -31.13 14.34 -2.04
C ASN A 284 -31.03 15.77 -2.60
N GLY A 285 -30.02 16.03 -3.44
CA GLY A 285 -29.71 17.37 -3.97
C GLY A 285 -28.90 18.25 -3.03
N THR A 286 -28.50 17.74 -1.85
CA THR A 286 -27.58 18.43 -0.94
C THR A 286 -26.14 18.00 -1.23
N VAL A 287 -25.24 18.97 -1.37
CA VAL A 287 -23.79 18.73 -1.45
C VAL A 287 -23.13 19.25 -0.18
N LEU A 288 -22.46 18.33 0.53
CA LEU A 288 -21.72 18.64 1.75
C LEU A 288 -20.22 18.60 1.47
N GLU A 289 -19.48 19.36 2.26
CA GLU A 289 -18.03 19.42 2.19
C GLU A 289 -17.43 19.21 3.57
N ILE A 290 -16.43 18.33 3.64
CA ILE A 290 -15.63 18.02 4.81
C ILE A 290 -14.24 18.58 4.56
N ASN A 291 -13.81 19.51 5.40
CA ASN A 291 -12.47 20.05 5.37
C ASN A 291 -11.70 19.61 6.61
N CYS A 292 -10.65 18.85 6.42
CA CYS A 292 -9.70 18.48 7.46
C CYS A 292 -8.38 19.21 7.24
N HIS A 293 -7.83 19.87 8.25
CA HIS A 293 -6.58 20.61 8.08
C HIS A 293 -5.77 20.73 9.38
N SER A 294 -4.45 20.80 9.22
CA SER A 294 -3.43 20.94 10.27
C SER A 294 -2.26 21.80 9.78
N PRO A 295 -1.30 22.15 10.66
CA PRO A 295 0.00 22.63 10.21
C PRO A 295 0.60 21.65 9.21
N ALA A 296 1.21 22.17 8.12
CA ALA A 296 1.74 21.34 7.05
C ALA A 296 2.85 20.39 7.52
N ALA A 297 3.65 20.84 8.51
CA ALA A 297 4.71 20.03 9.13
C ALA A 297 4.17 18.83 9.92
N GLU A 298 2.92 18.88 10.38
CA GLU A 298 2.28 17.84 11.20
C GLU A 298 1.25 17.03 10.39
N PHE A 299 1.08 17.33 9.10
CA PHE A 299 -0.01 16.78 8.31
C PHE A 299 0.06 15.26 8.15
N ASP A 300 1.26 14.73 7.91
CA ASP A 300 1.42 13.28 7.71
C ASP A 300 1.11 12.49 8.99
N GLU A 301 1.32 13.10 10.17
CA GLU A 301 0.95 12.52 11.47
C GLU A 301 -0.57 12.56 11.72
N ASN A 302 -1.25 13.60 11.22
CA ASN A 302 -2.69 13.79 11.37
C ASN A 302 -3.53 13.11 10.26
N LEU A 303 -2.90 12.75 9.14
CA LEU A 303 -3.54 12.12 7.99
C LEU A 303 -4.37 10.87 8.36
N PRO A 304 -3.91 9.95 9.24
CA PRO A 304 -4.73 8.82 9.66
C PRO A 304 -6.02 9.25 10.39
N THR A 305 -5.94 10.26 11.25
CA THR A 305 -7.10 10.80 11.98
C THR A 305 -8.09 11.44 11.00
N PHE A 306 -7.60 12.24 10.05
CA PHE A 306 -8.44 12.85 9.02
C PHE A 306 -9.13 11.81 8.13
N ASN A 307 -8.40 10.78 7.69
CA ASN A 307 -9.01 9.70 6.91
C ASN A 307 -10.06 8.95 7.73
N SER A 308 -9.86 8.75 9.04
CA SER A 308 -10.87 8.14 9.93
C SER A 308 -12.16 8.97 9.99
N VAL A 309 -12.03 10.28 10.16
CA VAL A 309 -13.18 11.21 10.16
C VAL A 309 -13.92 11.13 8.81
N ILE A 310 -13.20 11.26 7.71
CA ILE A 310 -13.76 11.23 6.35
C ILE A 310 -14.49 9.89 6.10
N ASN A 311 -13.86 8.76 6.42
CA ASN A 311 -14.42 7.43 6.13
C ASN A 311 -15.60 7.05 7.04
N SER A 312 -15.79 7.78 8.15
CA SER A 312 -16.94 7.61 9.05
C SER A 312 -18.18 8.42 8.64
N PHE A 313 -18.07 9.20 7.56
CA PHE A 313 -19.13 10.11 7.14
C PHE A 313 -20.25 9.36 6.43
N HIS A 314 -21.48 9.54 6.92
CA HIS A 314 -22.70 8.92 6.41
C HIS A 314 -23.86 9.90 6.39
#